data_AF-A0A368H5L6-F1
#
_entry.id   AF-A0A368H5L6-F1
#
_cell.length_a   1.000
_cell.length_b   1.000
_cell.length_c   1.000
_cell.angle_alpha   90.00
_cell.angle_beta   90.00
_cell.angle_gamma   90.00
#
_symmetry.space_group_name_H-M   'P 1'
#
loop_
_entity.id
_entity.type
_entity.pdbx_description
1 polymer ?
#
loop_
_entity_poly.entity_id
_entity_poly.type
_entity_poly.pdbx_seq_one_letter_code
_entity_poly.pdbx_strand_id
1 'polypeptide(L)'
;MASYSVEICLSTVSPNFERYCHFNSIRNSPQLSAPPVLRLPTGSMFHEVPGARPPKVIGGVRTVKKGGSLELRCPVFAYPQAWVRWERDGTAIEPNPSISYDGDNVILTHVDANMAGTYTCIADNSFPMFVDGPSMPHQLIFEQKVSVNP
;
A
#
# COMPACT_ATOMS: atom_id res chain seq x y z
N MET A 1 8.19 22.66 -6.21
CA MET A 1 7.61 21.67 -7.12
C MET A 1 8.12 20.31 -6.66
N ALA A 2 7.28 19.47 -6.04
CA ALA A 2 7.75 18.22 -5.44
C ALA A 2 7.99 17.19 -6.56
N SER A 3 9.25 16.80 -6.74
CA SER A 3 9.64 15.73 -7.67
C SER A 3 9.35 14.40 -7.00
N TYR A 4 8.55 13.55 -7.64
CA TYR A 4 8.24 12.20 -7.17
C TYR A 4 8.81 11.20 -8.17
N SER A 5 9.86 10.46 -7.79
CA SER A 5 10.37 9.32 -8.57
C SER A 5 9.46 8.10 -8.38
N VAL A 6 9.20 7.37 -9.45
CA VAL A 6 8.57 6.03 -9.43
C VAL A 6 9.63 5.06 -9.95
N GLU A 7 9.96 4.05 -9.16
CA GLU A 7 10.99 3.06 -9.47
C GLU A 7 10.33 1.80 -10.03
N ILE A 8 10.74 1.40 -11.24
CA ILE A 8 10.30 0.15 -11.89
C ILE A 8 11.55 -0.70 -12.11
N CYS A 9 11.60 -1.87 -11.47
CA CYS A 9 12.69 -2.84 -11.66
C CYS A 9 12.52 -3.55 -13.01
N LEU A 10 13.17 -3.06 -14.06
CA LEU A 10 13.33 -3.82 -15.30
C LEU A 10 14.44 -4.85 -15.08
N SER A 11 14.06 -6.11 -14.89
CA SER A 11 15.05 -7.16 -14.70
C SER A 11 15.71 -7.55 -16.02
N THR A 12 17.02 -7.31 -16.14
CA THR A 12 17.86 -7.94 -17.17
C THR A 12 18.59 -9.12 -16.54
N VAL A 13 18.41 -10.32 -17.11
CA VAL A 13 19.07 -11.55 -16.66
C VAL A 13 20.52 -11.53 -17.12
N SER A 14 21.46 -11.35 -16.18
CA SER A 14 22.90 -11.57 -16.40
C SER A 14 23.21 -13.08 -16.33
N PRO A 15 24.19 -13.60 -17.09
CA PRO A 15 24.58 -15.02 -17.07
C PRO A 15 25.05 -15.56 -15.70
N ASN A 16 25.23 -14.69 -14.69
CA ASN A 16 25.64 -15.06 -13.33
C ASN A 16 24.51 -15.02 -12.29
N PHE A 17 23.23 -15.01 -12.68
CA PHE A 17 22.07 -14.95 -11.77
C PHE A 17 22.01 -13.72 -10.83
N GLU A 18 22.91 -12.75 -10.95
CA GLU A 18 22.78 -11.43 -10.31
C GLU A 18 21.92 -10.51 -11.19
N ARG A 19 20.70 -10.18 -10.73
CA ARG A 19 19.86 -9.16 -11.36
C ARG A 19 20.28 -7.79 -10.84
N TYR A 20 21.00 -7.02 -11.65
CA TYR A 20 21.33 -5.63 -11.35
C TYR A 20 20.14 -4.73 -11.70
N CYS A 21 19.69 -3.91 -10.75
CA CYS A 21 18.72 -2.85 -11.01
C CYS A 21 19.44 -1.70 -11.70
N HIS A 22 19.28 -1.55 -13.01
CA HIS A 22 19.77 -0.36 -13.71
C HIS A 22 18.84 0.82 -13.43
N PHE A 23 19.41 1.88 -12.84
CA PHE A 23 18.75 3.17 -12.66
C PHE A 23 18.61 3.86 -14.02
N ASN A 24 17.45 3.71 -14.66
CA ASN A 24 17.07 4.59 -15.75
C ASN A 24 15.98 5.55 -15.28
N SER A 25 16.28 6.85 -15.36
CA SER A 25 15.27 7.90 -15.30
C SER A 25 14.27 7.66 -16.43
N ILE A 26 13.08 7.16 -16.09
CA ILE A 26 12.03 6.91 -17.08
C ILE A 26 11.45 8.27 -17.50
N ARG A 27 11.94 8.80 -18.62
CA ARG A 27 11.22 9.80 -19.40
C ARG A 27 9.99 9.11 -20.02
N ASN A 28 8.80 9.60 -19.66
CA ASN A 28 7.49 9.37 -20.30
C ASN A 28 7.36 8.09 -21.14
N SER A 29 6.90 6.99 -20.52
CA SER A 29 6.27 5.88 -21.23
C SER A 29 4.88 5.64 -20.61
N PRO A 30 3.77 5.83 -21.35
CA PRO A 30 2.42 5.80 -20.77
C PRO A 30 1.88 4.39 -20.45
N GLN A 31 2.65 3.32 -20.66
CA GLN A 31 2.15 1.95 -20.62
C GLN A 31 3.16 0.94 -20.08
N LEU A 32 3.61 1.10 -18.83
CA LEU A 32 4.15 -0.05 -18.10
C LEU A 32 3.20 -0.34 -16.93
N SER A 33 2.50 -1.47 -16.98
CA SER A 33 1.80 -1.99 -15.81
C SER A 33 2.86 -2.37 -14.77
N ALA A 34 2.97 -1.56 -13.72
CA ALA A 34 3.87 -1.84 -12.61
C ALA A 34 3.03 -2.31 -11.42
N PRO A 35 3.42 -3.39 -10.74
CA PRO A 35 2.73 -3.82 -9.53
C PRO A 35 2.72 -2.69 -8.49
N PRO A 36 1.80 -2.72 -7.50
CA PRO A 36 1.82 -1.75 -6.41
C PRO A 36 3.20 -1.75 -5.73
N VAL A 37 3.81 -0.57 -5.60
CA VAL A 37 5.12 -0.40 -4.95
C VAL A 37 5.03 0.55 -3.77
N LEU A 38 5.82 0.28 -2.73
CA LEU A 38 5.99 1.17 -1.59
C LEU A 38 7.05 2.22 -1.91
N ARG A 39 6.79 3.47 -1.53
CA ARG A 39 7.83 4.50 -1.51
C ARG A 39 8.64 4.38 -0.22
N LEU A 40 9.86 3.86 -0.31
CA LEU A 40 10.79 3.71 0.81
C LEU A 40 12.00 4.66 0.66
N PRO A 41 12.78 4.90 1.74
CA PRO A 41 14.03 5.65 1.64
C PRO A 41 15.02 5.02 0.66
N THR A 42 15.82 5.86 0.01
CA THR A 42 16.88 5.47 -0.92
C THR A 42 17.88 4.50 -0.27
N GLY A 43 18.17 3.37 -0.95
CA GLY A 43 19.13 2.35 -0.48
C GLY A 43 18.53 1.10 0.17
N SER A 44 17.20 0.94 0.13
CA SER A 44 16.52 -0.27 0.60
C SER A 44 16.82 -1.47 -0.34
N MET A 45 17.23 -2.64 0.20
CA MET A 45 17.41 -3.88 -0.58
C MET A 45 16.14 -4.72 -0.61
N PHE A 46 15.88 -5.38 -1.75
CA PHE A 46 14.71 -6.22 -1.96
C PHE A 46 15.08 -7.59 -2.54
N HIS A 47 14.38 -8.64 -2.10
CA HIS A 47 14.44 -9.99 -2.68
C HIS A 47 13.02 -10.46 -3.00
N GLU A 48 12.81 -10.99 -4.21
CA GLU A 48 11.56 -11.66 -4.57
C GLU A 48 11.51 -13.04 -3.90
N VAL A 49 10.42 -13.32 -3.18
CA VAL A 49 10.20 -14.61 -2.51
C VAL A 49 9.13 -15.39 -3.29
N PRO A 50 9.47 -16.52 -3.94
CA PRO A 50 8.49 -17.35 -4.63
C PRO A 50 7.41 -17.86 -3.68
N GLY A 51 6.13 -17.75 -4.07
CA GLY A 51 5.00 -18.16 -3.22
C GLY A 51 4.72 -17.23 -2.05
N ALA A 52 5.28 -16.00 -2.06
CA ALA A 52 5.01 -15.02 -1.02
C ALA A 52 3.53 -14.62 -1.01
N ARG A 53 2.99 -14.53 0.21
CA ARG A 53 1.76 -13.78 0.50
C ARG A 53 1.94 -12.33 0.05
N PRO A 54 0.84 -11.58 -0.21
CA PRO A 54 0.91 -10.15 -0.49
C PRO A 54 1.89 -9.44 0.46
N PRO A 55 2.81 -8.59 -0.05
CA PRO A 55 3.73 -7.86 0.80
C PRO A 55 2.97 -7.08 1.86
N LYS A 56 3.35 -7.31 3.12
CA LYS A 56 2.73 -6.73 4.30
C LYS A 56 3.71 -5.76 4.95
N VAL A 57 3.29 -4.51 5.11
CA VAL A 57 4.07 -3.45 5.73
C VAL A 57 3.42 -3.07 7.04
N ILE A 58 4.24 -2.91 8.08
CA ILE A 58 3.79 -2.42 9.38
C ILE A 58 4.22 -0.96 9.51
N GLY A 59 3.25 -0.05 9.57
CA GLY A 59 3.45 1.34 9.88
C GLY A 59 3.82 1.57 11.35
N GLY A 60 4.09 2.82 11.71
CA GLY A 60 4.33 3.22 13.10
C GLY A 60 3.08 3.05 13.97
N VAL A 61 3.14 3.46 15.25
CA VAL A 61 1.92 3.57 16.08
C VAL A 61 1.38 4.99 15.98
N ARG A 62 0.08 5.12 15.71
CA ARG A 62 -0.63 6.41 15.71
C ARG A 62 -1.42 6.52 17.00
N THR A 63 -1.06 7.49 17.82
CA THR A 63 -1.74 7.77 19.09
C THR A 63 -2.64 8.98 18.94
N VAL A 64 -3.91 8.84 19.34
CA VAL A 64 -4.92 9.90 19.30
C VAL A 64 -5.57 10.04 20.68
N LYS A 65 -5.89 11.26 21.10
CA LYS A 65 -6.63 11.48 22.35
C LYS A 65 -8.11 11.15 22.15
N LYS A 66 -8.77 10.67 23.20
CA LYS A 66 -10.22 10.48 23.22
C LYS A 66 -10.94 11.76 22.80
N GLY A 67 -11.95 11.63 21.94
CA GLY A 67 -12.69 12.74 21.32
C GLY A 67 -11.95 13.43 20.17
N GLY A 68 -10.69 13.10 19.91
CA GLY A 68 -9.91 13.64 18.81
C GLY A 68 -10.29 13.07 17.45
N SER A 69 -9.52 13.45 16.43
CA SER A 69 -9.66 12.98 15.06
C SER A 69 -8.31 12.50 14.51
N LEU A 70 -8.36 11.53 13.59
CA LEU A 70 -7.19 10.91 13.00
C LEU A 70 -7.47 10.54 11.54
N GLU A 71 -6.65 11.04 10.63
CA GLU A 71 -6.56 10.55 9.24
C GLU A 71 -5.60 9.35 9.19
N LEU A 72 -6.09 8.23 8.67
CA LEU A 72 -5.34 7.04 8.34
C LEU A 72 -5.15 6.98 6.83
N ARG A 73 -3.92 7.18 6.39
CA ARG A 73 -3.57 7.15 4.96
C ARG A 73 -3.29 5.75 4.49
N CYS A 74 -3.68 5.45 3.25
CA CYS A 74 -3.18 4.29 2.54
C CYS A 74 -2.08 4.73 1.55
N PRO A 75 -0.79 4.61 1.91
CA PRO A 75 0.31 5.12 1.10
C PRO A 75 0.69 4.17 -0.05
N VAL A 76 -0.30 3.66 -0.78
CA VAL A 76 -0.10 2.72 -1.89
C VAL A 76 -0.19 3.45 -3.22
N PHE A 77 0.77 3.18 -4.11
CA PHE A 77 0.75 3.64 -5.49
C PHE A 77 0.75 2.42 -6.41
N ALA A 78 -0.22 2.35 -7.33
CA ALA A 78 -0.37 1.24 -8.26
C ALA A 78 -0.82 1.75 -9.64
N TYR A 79 -0.41 1.05 -10.70
CA TYR A 79 -0.91 1.27 -12.06
C TYR A 79 -1.24 -0.07 -12.75
N PRO A 80 -2.49 -0.35 -13.17
CA PRO A 80 -3.71 0.46 -12.99
C PRO A 80 -4.01 0.84 -11.54
N GLN A 81 -4.90 1.83 -11.32
CA GLN A 81 -5.24 2.24 -9.96
C GLN A 81 -5.79 1.04 -9.18
N ALA A 82 -5.22 0.79 -8.00
CA ALA A 82 -5.67 -0.28 -7.13
C ALA A 82 -7.05 0.03 -6.55
N TRP A 83 -7.85 -1.01 -6.34
CA TRP A 83 -9.02 -0.93 -5.49
C TRP A 83 -8.59 -1.05 -4.02
N VAL A 84 -8.94 -0.05 -3.21
CA VAL A 84 -8.58 0.02 -1.79
C VAL A 84 -9.75 -0.35 -0.92
N ARG A 85 -9.50 -1.19 0.09
CA ARG A 85 -10.44 -1.53 1.16
C ARG A 85 -9.75 -1.53 2.51
N TRP A 86 -10.51 -1.20 3.55
CA TRP A 86 -10.01 -1.11 4.91
C TRP A 86 -10.64 -2.13 5.84
N GLU A 87 -9.81 -2.69 6.72
CA GLU A 87 -10.22 -3.55 7.82
C GLU A 87 -9.69 -2.99 9.14
N ARG A 88 -10.42 -3.22 10.24
CA ARG A 88 -9.94 -3.04 11.62
C ARG A 88 -9.94 -4.39 12.30
N ASP A 89 -8.76 -4.83 12.73
CA ASP A 89 -8.55 -6.12 13.40
C ASP A 89 -9.15 -7.30 12.61
N GLY A 90 -8.99 -7.27 11.29
CA GLY A 90 -9.47 -8.29 10.36
C GLY A 90 -10.97 -8.20 10.01
N THR A 91 -11.68 -7.17 10.49
CA THR A 91 -13.10 -6.94 10.17
C THR A 91 -13.24 -5.73 9.27
N ALA A 92 -14.06 -5.81 8.21
CA ALA A 92 -14.32 -4.69 7.32
C ALA A 92 -14.84 -3.45 8.09
N ILE A 93 -14.38 -2.27 7.70
CA ILE A 93 -14.78 -1.02 8.35
C ILE A 93 -16.01 -0.46 7.65
N GLU A 94 -17.13 -0.45 8.36
CA GLU A 94 -18.36 0.17 7.89
C GLU A 94 -18.38 1.68 8.22
N PRO A 95 -18.77 2.55 7.25
CA PRO A 95 -18.99 3.95 7.49
C PRO A 95 -20.01 4.19 8.62
N ASN A 96 -19.74 5.17 9.47
CA ASN A 96 -20.63 5.58 10.55
C ASN A 96 -20.33 7.05 10.92
N PRO A 97 -21.08 7.68 11.85
CA PRO A 97 -20.86 9.10 12.18
C PRO A 97 -19.44 9.45 12.63
N SER A 98 -18.67 8.48 13.14
CA SER A 98 -17.28 8.64 13.58
C SER A 98 -16.25 8.14 12.58
N ILE A 99 -16.65 7.48 11.49
CA ILE A 99 -15.76 6.90 10.49
C ILE A 99 -16.26 7.23 9.09
N SER A 100 -15.46 7.99 8.34
CA SER A 100 -15.73 8.33 6.93
C SER A 100 -14.53 8.00 6.06
N TYR A 101 -14.76 7.95 4.75
CA TYR A 101 -13.73 7.77 3.73
C TYR A 101 -13.44 9.10 3.04
N ASP A 102 -12.15 9.37 2.78
CA ASP A 102 -11.67 10.47 1.94
C ASP A 102 -10.73 9.89 0.88
N GLY A 103 -11.28 9.60 -0.31
CA GLY A 103 -10.60 8.78 -1.31
C GLY A 103 -10.24 7.40 -0.75
N ASP A 104 -8.96 7.06 -0.79
CA ASP A 104 -8.42 5.79 -0.28
C ASP A 104 -8.08 5.83 1.23
N ASN A 105 -8.33 6.96 1.90
CA ASN A 105 -8.01 7.18 3.31
C ASN A 105 -9.25 7.01 4.19
N VAL A 106 -9.03 6.62 5.46
CA VAL A 106 -10.07 6.57 6.49
C VAL A 106 -9.89 7.73 7.45
N ILE A 107 -10.96 8.48 7.70
CA ILE A 107 -11.02 9.56 8.68
C ILE A 107 -11.78 9.07 9.90
N LEU A 108 -11.13 9.08 11.05
CA LEU A 108 -11.73 8.84 12.35
C LEU A 108 -12.02 10.19 13.03
N THR A 109 -13.22 10.36 13.56
CA THR A 109 -13.61 11.54 14.35
C THR A 109 -14.30 11.12 15.63
N HIS A 110 -14.24 11.97 16.66
CA HIS A 110 -14.79 11.67 17.99
C HIS A 110 -14.27 10.34 18.53
N VAL A 111 -12.95 10.10 18.39
CA VAL A 111 -12.34 8.79 18.65
C VAL A 111 -12.60 8.33 20.09
N ASP A 112 -13.07 7.09 20.24
CA ASP A 112 -13.23 6.41 21.54
C ASP A 112 -12.27 5.21 21.65
N ALA A 113 -12.09 4.69 22.85
CA ALA A 113 -11.21 3.55 23.14
C ALA A 113 -11.57 2.30 22.33
N ASN A 114 -12.84 2.10 21.99
CA ASN A 114 -13.30 1.00 21.12
C ASN A 114 -12.89 1.16 19.64
N MET A 115 -12.31 2.31 19.27
CA MET A 115 -11.73 2.54 17.95
C MET A 115 -10.21 2.30 17.92
N ALA A 116 -9.60 1.94 19.05
CA ALA A 116 -8.25 1.40 19.03
C ALA A 116 -8.22 0.07 18.28
N GLY A 117 -7.11 -0.23 17.60
CA GLY A 117 -6.98 -1.45 16.82
C GLY A 117 -5.91 -1.35 15.75
N THR A 118 -5.74 -2.42 14.98
CA THR A 118 -4.88 -2.45 13.80
C THR A 118 -5.74 -2.19 12.57
N TYR A 119 -5.52 -1.04 11.95
CA TYR A 119 -6.20 -0.66 10.72
C TYR A 119 -5.37 -1.12 9.53
N THR A 120 -5.95 -1.96 8.69
CA THR A 120 -5.29 -2.60 7.57
C THR A 120 -5.85 -2.02 6.27
N CYS A 121 -5.02 -1.33 5.51
CA CYS A 121 -5.32 -1.02 4.12
C CYS A 121 -4.91 -2.21 3.25
N ILE A 122 -5.84 -2.72 2.45
CA ILE A 122 -5.57 -3.70 1.39
C ILE A 122 -5.80 -3.00 0.06
N ALA A 123 -4.75 -2.87 -0.72
CA ALA A 123 -4.79 -2.33 -2.08
C ALA A 123 -4.63 -3.47 -3.09
N ASP A 124 -5.62 -3.67 -3.96
CA ASP A 124 -5.66 -4.74 -4.94
C ASP A 124 -5.64 -4.17 -6.37
N ASN A 125 -4.62 -4.52 -7.14
CA ASN A 125 -4.52 -4.21 -8.56
C ASN A 125 -4.30 -5.51 -9.36
N SER A 126 -5.10 -6.53 -9.08
CA SER A 126 -4.99 -7.81 -9.78
C SER A 126 -5.55 -7.70 -11.20
N PHE A 127 -4.70 -7.92 -12.21
CA PHE A 127 -5.08 -7.89 -13.64
C PHE A 127 -4.42 -9.04 -14.43
N PRO A 128 -4.99 -9.43 -15.58
CA PRO A 128 -4.39 -10.46 -16.42
C PRO A 128 -3.18 -9.92 -17.19
N MET A 129 -2.09 -10.70 -17.25
CA MET A 129 -0.87 -10.31 -17.99
C MET A 129 -1.00 -10.44 -19.51
N PHE A 130 -1.97 -11.23 -19.99
CA PHE A 130 -2.26 -11.45 -21.40
C PHE A 130 -3.78 -11.62 -21.61
N VAL A 131 -4.25 -11.39 -22.84
CA VAL A 131 -5.68 -11.49 -23.19
C VAL A 131 -6.22 -12.88 -22.85
N ASP A 132 -7.36 -12.94 -22.17
CA ASP A 132 -8.04 -14.16 -21.69
C ASP A 132 -7.25 -15.01 -20.67
N GLY A 133 -6.15 -14.47 -20.11
CA GLY A 133 -5.39 -15.11 -19.04
C GLY A 133 -6.04 -15.00 -17.66
N PRO A 134 -5.61 -15.83 -16.68
CA PRO A 134 -6.01 -15.65 -15.29
C PRO A 134 -5.48 -14.32 -14.74
N SER A 135 -6.26 -13.69 -13.86
CA SER A 135 -5.79 -12.49 -13.14
C SER A 135 -4.64 -12.86 -12.21
N MET A 136 -3.53 -12.13 -12.31
CA MET A 136 -2.39 -12.31 -11.41
C MET A 136 -2.66 -11.52 -10.12
N PRO A 137 -2.49 -12.11 -8.93
CA PRO A 137 -2.75 -11.42 -7.68
C PRO A 137 -1.68 -10.36 -7.41
N HIS A 138 -2.09 -9.10 -7.34
CA HIS A 138 -1.23 -7.97 -7.00
C HIS A 138 -1.85 -7.20 -5.84
N GLN A 139 -1.67 -7.72 -4.63
CA GLN A 139 -2.13 -7.06 -3.42
C GLN A 139 -0.96 -6.49 -2.62
N LEU A 140 -1.18 -5.35 -1.98
CA LEU A 140 -0.30 -4.80 -0.96
C LEU A 140 -1.09 -4.52 0.32
N ILE A 141 -0.51 -4.89 1.45
CA ILE A 141 -1.14 -4.74 2.76
C ILE A 141 -0.33 -3.73 3.59
N PHE A 142 -0.98 -2.69 4.09
CA PHE A 142 -0.40 -1.72 5.02
C PHE A 142 -1.17 -1.72 6.35
N GLU A 143 -0.50 -2.13 7.42
CA GLU A 143 -1.07 -2.14 8.77
C GLU A 143 -0.63 -0.93 9.59
N GLN A 144 -1.59 -0.24 10.16
CA GLN A 144 -1.40 0.96 10.96
C GLN A 144 -2.03 0.72 12.33
N LYS A 145 -1.19 0.58 13.38
CA LYS A 145 -1.69 0.44 14.74
C LYS A 145 -2.18 1.79 15.26
N VAL A 146 -3.39 1.81 15.81
CA VAL A 146 -4.01 2.98 16.45
C VAL A 146 -4.14 2.74 17.95
N SER A 147 -3.64 3.69 18.74
CA SER A 147 -3.77 3.70 20.20
C SER A 147 -4.55 4.94 20.62
N VAL A 148 -5.47 4.79 21.58
CA VAL A 148 -6.29 5.89 22.10
C VAL A 148 -5.86 6.21 23.52
N ASN A 149 -5.43 7.45 23.72
CA ASN A 149 -5.12 7.97 25.05
C ASN A 149 -6.36 8.59 25.68
N PRO A 150 -6.54 8.46 27.01
CA PRO A 150 -7.63 9.12 27.72
C PRO A 150 -7.62 10.65 27.56
#